data_AF-A0A357IVS3-F1
#
_entry.id   AF-A0A357IVS3-F1
#
_cell.length_a   1.000
_cell.length_b   1.000
_cell.length_c   1.000
_cell.angle_alpha   90.00
_cell.angle_beta   90.00
_cell.angle_gamma   90.00
#
_symmetry.space_group_name_H-M   'P 1'
#
loop_
_entity.id
_entity.type
_entity.pdbx_description
1 polymer ?
#
loop_
_entity_poly.entity_id
_entity_poly.type
_entity_poly.pdbx_seq_one_letter_code
_entity_poly.pdbx_strand_id
1 'polypeptide(L)'
;MRSPDDVRHVYIDKSLNDGLLANSIRQRLAGGDVTIEVVDNYREVLDHYQKQGQLLEKDSLLIYPFPGRFVSSCPGSDGMVCCQYFVINFGVGCLYDCHYCYLQNFMNHPLMTLFGNLEDMFAEVDRKIKGKKFHFRIGTGEYTDSLALEPITGLSRILVEHFADIDNATLELKTKSCNVDSLLDARHNGHTVMAWSVNPPSVIDEVEDDTASLDERLEAAVKVQKAG
;
A
#
# COMPACT_ATOMS: atom_id res chain seq x y z
N MET A 1 15.09 0.89 9.44
CA MET A 1 13.84 0.49 8.77
C MET A 1 13.77 -1.02 8.66
N ARG A 2 12.64 -1.66 9.01
CA ARG A 2 12.40 -3.09 8.74
C ARG A 2 12.35 -3.32 7.24
N SER A 3 13.00 -4.40 6.78
CA SER A 3 13.12 -4.66 5.35
C SER A 3 11.90 -5.44 4.86
N PRO A 4 11.38 -5.16 3.65
CA PRO A 4 10.41 -6.03 3.01
C PRO A 4 10.93 -7.46 2.80
N ASP A 5 12.25 -7.66 2.82
CA ASP A 5 12.90 -8.97 2.78
C ASP A 5 12.68 -9.80 4.06
N ASP A 6 12.15 -9.19 5.12
CA ASP A 6 11.74 -9.90 6.34
C ASP A 6 10.47 -10.74 6.11
N VAL A 7 9.73 -10.51 5.01
CA VAL A 7 8.62 -11.35 4.59
C VAL A 7 9.17 -12.71 4.13
N ARG A 8 8.80 -13.77 4.84
CA ARG A 8 9.21 -15.16 4.58
C ARG A 8 8.15 -15.97 3.86
N HIS A 9 6.88 -15.61 4.04
CA HIS A 9 5.75 -16.34 3.47
C HIS A 9 4.80 -15.39 2.74
N VAL A 10 4.43 -15.75 1.52
CA VAL A 10 3.38 -15.06 0.76
C VAL A 10 2.30 -16.07 0.38
N TYR A 11 1.10 -15.86 0.90
CA TYR A 11 -0.08 -16.62 0.56
C TYR A 11 -0.85 -15.89 -0.55
N ILE A 12 -1.21 -16.60 -1.61
CA ILE A 12 -1.99 -16.05 -2.72
C ILE A 12 -3.26 -16.87 -2.87
N ASP A 13 -4.43 -16.25 -2.75
CA ASP A 13 -5.70 -16.92 -3.05
C ASP A 13 -5.72 -17.40 -4.50
N LYS A 14 -6.15 -18.64 -4.73
CA LYS A 14 -6.18 -19.25 -6.06
C LYS A 14 -6.92 -18.43 -7.12
N SER A 15 -7.93 -17.65 -6.73
CA SER A 15 -8.70 -16.82 -7.66
C SER A 15 -7.85 -15.70 -8.28
N LEU A 16 -6.73 -15.36 -7.66
CA LEU A 16 -5.80 -14.32 -8.08
C LEU A 16 -4.49 -14.89 -8.62
N ASN A 17 -4.39 -16.21 -8.82
CA ASN A 17 -3.13 -16.87 -9.15
C ASN A 17 -2.43 -16.23 -10.34
N ASP A 18 -3.18 -15.84 -11.37
CA ASP A 18 -2.65 -15.26 -12.61
C ASP A 18 -2.85 -13.73 -12.69
N GLY A 19 -3.27 -13.10 -11.59
CA GLY A 19 -3.54 -11.65 -11.52
C GLY A 19 -2.26 -10.81 -11.57
N LEU A 20 -2.41 -9.53 -11.93
CA LEU A 20 -1.30 -8.58 -12.08
C LEU A 20 -0.38 -8.53 -10.84
N LEU A 21 -0.96 -8.42 -9.65
CA LEU A 21 -0.20 -8.36 -8.41
C LEU A 21 0.55 -9.66 -8.12
N ALA A 22 -0.10 -10.81 -8.30
CA ALA A 22 0.52 -12.11 -8.07
C ALA A 22 1.72 -12.35 -9.00
N ASN A 23 1.59 -11.97 -10.27
CA ASN A 23 2.68 -12.07 -11.24
C ASN A 23 3.85 -11.13 -10.90
N SER A 24 3.57 -9.89 -10.51
CA SER A 24 4.60 -8.93 -10.07
C SER A 24 5.36 -9.45 -8.85
N ILE A 25 4.65 -9.99 -7.85
CA ILE A 25 5.26 -10.59 -6.65
C ILE A 25 6.18 -11.75 -7.04
N ARG A 26 5.71 -12.70 -7.86
CA ARG A 26 6.54 -13.85 -8.29
C ARG A 26 7.78 -13.41 -9.05
N GLN A 27 7.67 -12.39 -9.90
CA GLN A 27 8.80 -11.87 -10.65
C GLN A 27 9.85 -11.24 -9.72
N ARG A 28 9.41 -10.44 -8.74
CA ARG A 28 10.29 -9.72 -7.81
C ARG A 28 10.96 -10.62 -6.78
N LEU A 29 10.24 -11.66 -6.36
CA LEU A 29 10.75 -12.66 -5.41
C LEU A 29 11.45 -13.84 -6.09
N ALA A 30 11.60 -13.81 -7.42
CA ALA A 30 12.24 -14.89 -8.17
C ALA A 30 13.69 -15.10 -7.70
N GLY A 31 13.98 -16.29 -7.16
CA GLY A 31 15.31 -16.65 -6.68
C GLY A 31 15.64 -16.23 -5.25
N GLY A 32 14.66 -15.69 -4.50
CA GLY A 32 14.78 -15.46 -3.06
C GLY A 32 14.34 -16.66 -2.21
N ASP A 33 14.55 -16.55 -0.90
CA ASP A 33 14.16 -17.57 0.09
C ASP A 33 12.70 -17.46 0.55
N VAL A 34 11.88 -16.66 -0.14
CA VAL A 34 10.47 -16.43 0.23
C VAL A 34 9.61 -17.56 -0.31
N THR A 35 8.83 -18.18 0.57
CA THR A 35 7.87 -19.21 0.19
C THR A 35 6.60 -18.56 -0.35
N ILE A 36 6.27 -18.84 -1.61
CA ILE A 36 5.00 -18.42 -2.22
C ILE A 36 4.07 -19.62 -2.28
N GLU A 37 2.95 -19.55 -1.56
CA GLU A 37 1.95 -20.61 -1.48
C GLU A 37 0.63 -20.14 -2.10
N VAL A 38 0.08 -20.94 -3.02
CA VAL A 38 -1.26 -20.69 -3.57
C VAL A 38 -2.27 -21.46 -2.74
N VAL A 39 -3.23 -20.77 -2.16
CA VAL A 39 -4.22 -21.35 -1.23
C VAL A 39 -5.60 -21.42 -1.86
N ASP A 40 -6.35 -22.49 -1.57
CA ASP A 40 -7.71 -22.68 -2.06
C ASP A 40 -8.73 -21.72 -1.43
N ASN A 41 -8.48 -21.30 -0.19
CA ASN A 41 -9.37 -20.48 0.60
C ASN A 41 -8.58 -19.60 1.57
N TYR A 42 -8.43 -18.31 1.24
CA TYR A 42 -7.71 -17.35 2.08
C TYR A 42 -8.24 -17.25 3.53
N ARG A 43 -9.51 -17.61 3.79
CA ARG A 43 -10.11 -17.55 5.13
C ARG A 43 -9.49 -18.55 6.10
N GLU A 44 -9.03 -19.70 5.60
CA GLU A 44 -8.36 -20.70 6.43
C GLU A 44 -7.01 -20.20 6.93
N VAL A 45 -6.29 -19.43 6.10
CA VAL A 45 -5.06 -18.74 6.49
C VAL A 45 -5.36 -17.71 7.58
N LEU A 46 -6.36 -16.85 7.37
CA LEU A 46 -6.76 -15.86 8.38
C LEU A 46 -7.15 -16.51 9.72
N ASP A 47 -7.98 -17.57 9.68
CA ASP A 47 -8.41 -18.31 10.85
C ASP A 47 -7.23 -18.97 11.59
N HIS A 48 -6.22 -19.45 10.87
CA HIS A 48 -5.01 -20.03 11.44
C HIS A 48 -4.26 -19.00 12.30
N TYR A 49 -3.92 -17.85 11.73
CA TYR A 49 -3.18 -16.81 12.45
C TYR A 49 -4.02 -16.17 13.56
N GLN A 50 -5.33 -15.98 13.34
CA GLN A 50 -6.22 -15.43 14.36
C GLN A 50 -6.30 -16.34 15.60
N LYS A 51 -6.30 -17.67 15.42
CA LYS A 51 -6.29 -18.64 16.55
C LYS A 51 -4.99 -18.65 17.33
N GLN A 52 -3.87 -18.25 16.74
CA GLN A 52 -2.58 -18.17 17.43
C GLN A 52 -2.47 -16.94 18.35
N GLY A 53 -3.41 -16.00 18.26
CA GLY A 53 -3.48 -14.84 19.17
C GLY A 53 -2.47 -13.75 18.88
N GLN A 54 -1.79 -13.80 17.73
CA GLN A 54 -0.94 -12.70 17.26
C GLN A 54 -1.80 -11.57 16.69
N LEU A 55 -1.56 -10.34 17.14
CA LEU A 55 -2.34 -9.16 16.74
C LEU A 55 -2.07 -8.75 15.28
N LEU A 56 -0.86 -8.98 14.78
CA LEU A 56 -0.47 -8.81 13.39
C LEU A 56 0.88 -9.51 13.15
N GLU A 57 0.89 -10.59 12.39
CA GLU A 57 2.13 -11.23 11.93
C GLU A 57 2.68 -10.49 10.71
N LYS A 58 3.99 -10.24 10.72
CA LYS A 58 4.67 -9.33 9.79
C LYS A 58 5.73 -10.02 8.93
N ASP A 59 6.02 -11.27 9.19
CA ASP A 59 6.83 -12.12 8.31
C ASP A 59 6.00 -12.74 7.17
N SER A 60 4.68 -12.51 7.18
CA SER A 60 3.72 -13.17 6.30
C SER A 60 2.81 -12.17 5.61
N LEU A 61 2.62 -12.34 4.29
CA LEU A 61 1.79 -11.49 3.45
C LEU A 61 0.66 -12.32 2.82
N LEU A 62 -0.57 -11.85 2.92
CA LEU A 62 -1.73 -12.47 2.29
C LEU A 62 -2.23 -11.63 1.10
N ILE A 63 -2.44 -12.30 -0.04
CA ILE A 63 -3.04 -11.70 -1.24
C ILE A 63 -4.40 -12.37 -1.47
N TYR A 64 -5.49 -11.61 -1.33
CA TYR A 64 -6.85 -12.15 -1.54
C TYR A 64 -7.79 -11.11 -2.17
N PRO A 65 -8.92 -11.51 -2.78
CA PRO A 65 -9.82 -10.56 -3.44
C PRO A 65 -10.59 -9.72 -2.43
N PHE A 66 -10.55 -8.39 -2.57
CA PHE A 66 -11.30 -7.50 -1.70
C PHE A 66 -12.81 -7.59 -1.99
N PRO A 67 -13.65 -7.92 -1.00
CA PRO A 67 -15.10 -7.98 -1.18
C PRO A 67 -15.77 -6.61 -1.02
N GLY A 68 -15.02 -5.56 -0.64
CA GLY A 68 -15.54 -4.25 -0.28
C GLY A 68 -15.54 -3.24 -1.41
N ARG A 69 -15.63 -1.97 -1.04
CA ARG A 69 -15.55 -0.82 -1.96
C ARG A 69 -14.13 -0.29 -1.96
N PHE A 70 -13.50 -0.24 -3.12
CA PHE A 70 -12.12 0.24 -3.23
C PHE A 70 -12.00 1.75 -3.02
N VAL A 71 -12.96 2.53 -3.51
CA VAL A 71 -12.89 4.00 -3.51
C VAL A 71 -13.98 4.60 -2.64
N SER A 72 -13.58 5.19 -1.51
CA SER A 72 -14.46 5.94 -0.60
C SER A 72 -14.10 7.41 -0.55
N SER A 73 -15.07 8.25 -0.18
CA SER A 73 -14.76 9.61 0.25
C SER A 73 -14.03 9.56 1.58
N CYS A 74 -13.06 10.47 1.79
CA CYS A 74 -12.45 10.68 3.09
C CYS A 74 -13.53 10.98 4.14
N PRO A 75 -13.45 10.40 5.36
CA PRO A 75 -14.43 10.63 6.41
C PRO A 75 -14.54 12.10 6.84
N GLY A 76 -13.54 12.92 6.52
CA GLY A 76 -13.48 14.33 6.92
C GLY A 76 -13.30 14.49 8.44
N SER A 77 -13.40 15.73 8.89
CA SER A 77 -13.40 16.04 10.32
C SER A 77 -14.51 17.04 10.59
N ASP A 78 -15.15 16.92 11.75
CA ASP A 78 -16.26 17.80 12.11
C ASP A 78 -15.80 19.27 12.14
N GLY A 79 -16.67 20.16 11.67
CA GLY A 79 -16.36 21.60 11.53
C GLY A 79 -15.41 21.98 10.37
N MET A 80 -14.96 21.03 9.55
CA MET A 80 -14.06 21.31 8.41
C MET A 80 -14.81 21.40 7.08
N VAL A 81 -14.35 22.30 6.20
CA VAL A 81 -14.82 22.35 4.80
C VAL A 81 -14.26 21.13 4.04
N CYS A 82 -15.14 20.36 3.41
CA CYS A 82 -14.76 19.17 2.66
C CYS A 82 -13.82 19.52 1.48
N CYS A 83 -12.63 18.93 1.48
CA CYS A 83 -11.62 19.09 0.43
C CYS A 83 -11.83 18.13 -0.78
N GLN A 84 -12.93 17.37 -0.81
CA GLN A 84 -13.25 16.36 -1.83
C GLN A 84 -12.13 15.34 -2.06
N TYR A 85 -11.50 14.92 -0.97
CA TYR A 85 -10.49 13.87 -0.98
C TYR A 85 -11.13 12.50 -1.00
N PHE A 86 -10.58 11.59 -1.81
CA PHE A 86 -10.98 10.20 -1.88
C PHE A 86 -9.81 9.32 -1.42
N VAL A 87 -10.13 8.10 -1.01
CA VAL A 87 -9.16 7.11 -0.54
C VAL A 87 -9.35 5.83 -1.33
N ILE A 88 -8.24 5.19 -1.68
CA ILE A 88 -8.22 3.89 -2.33
C ILE A 88 -7.68 2.85 -1.35
N ASN A 89 -8.46 1.80 -1.13
CA ASN A 89 -8.11 0.72 -0.20
C ASN A 89 -7.58 -0.49 -0.97
N PHE A 90 -6.26 -0.61 -1.08
CA PHE A 90 -5.59 -1.74 -1.75
C PHE A 90 -4.93 -2.73 -0.78
N GLY A 91 -5.04 -2.50 0.52
CA GLY A 91 -4.35 -3.33 1.50
C GLY A 91 -4.56 -2.88 2.94
N VAL A 92 -4.17 -3.77 3.84
CA VAL A 92 -4.41 -3.66 5.28
C VAL A 92 -3.16 -4.12 6.02
N GLY A 93 -2.80 -3.39 7.07
CA GLY A 93 -1.62 -3.69 7.87
C GLY A 93 -0.36 -3.03 7.29
N CYS A 94 0.68 -2.96 8.10
CA CYS A 94 1.93 -2.30 7.73
C CYS A 94 3.11 -3.07 8.31
N LEU A 95 4.24 -2.98 7.62
CA LEU A 95 5.51 -3.57 8.04
C LEU A 95 6.06 -2.87 9.31
N TYR A 96 5.78 -1.58 9.50
CA TYR A 96 6.39 -0.74 10.55
C TYR A 96 5.65 -0.79 11.90
N ASP A 97 6.36 -0.49 12.99
CA ASP A 97 5.87 -0.63 14.38
C ASP A 97 5.75 0.71 15.11
N CYS A 98 5.18 1.73 14.46
CA CYS A 98 4.96 3.03 15.13
C CYS A 98 4.06 2.88 16.36
N HIS A 99 4.51 3.34 17.54
CA HIS A 99 3.78 3.16 18.81
C HIS A 99 2.43 3.88 18.83
N TYR A 100 2.33 5.00 18.10
CA TYR A 100 1.12 5.80 18.00
C TYR A 100 0.19 5.36 16.86
N CYS A 101 0.48 4.23 16.20
CA CYS A 101 -0.26 3.79 15.04
C CYS A 101 -1.73 3.52 15.38
N TYR A 102 -2.63 4.37 14.89
CA TYR A 102 -4.06 4.21 15.17
C TYR A 102 -4.59 2.87 14.66
N LEU A 103 -4.02 2.32 13.58
CA LEU A 103 -4.46 1.04 13.02
C LEU A 103 -4.40 -0.10 14.03
N GLN A 104 -3.46 -0.07 14.98
CA GLN A 104 -3.37 -1.11 16.02
C GLN A 104 -4.64 -1.21 16.90
N ASN A 105 -5.39 -0.11 17.04
CA ASN A 105 -6.62 -0.07 17.83
C ASN A 105 -7.90 -0.32 17.01
N PHE A 106 -7.84 -0.16 15.68
CA PHE A 106 -9.00 -0.26 14.80
C PHE A 106 -8.98 -1.51 13.90
N MET A 107 -7.81 -2.13 13.72
CA MET A 107 -7.63 -3.29 12.88
C MET A 107 -7.66 -4.56 13.71
N ASN A 108 -8.59 -5.46 13.37
CA ASN A 108 -8.61 -6.83 13.84
C ASN A 108 -8.26 -7.76 12.67
N HIS A 109 -7.06 -7.60 12.12
CA HIS A 109 -6.59 -8.35 10.96
C HIS A 109 -5.23 -8.98 11.29
N PRO A 110 -5.10 -10.33 11.28
CA PRO A 110 -3.95 -11.01 11.85
C PRO A 110 -2.71 -11.02 10.95
N LEU A 111 -2.85 -10.64 9.67
CA LEU A 111 -1.77 -10.60 8.67
C LEU A 111 -1.69 -9.26 7.96
N MET A 112 -0.51 -8.92 7.46
CA MET A 112 -0.41 -7.93 6.38
C MET A 112 -1.12 -8.48 5.14
N THR A 113 -1.94 -7.65 4.51
CA THR A 113 -2.75 -8.04 3.36
C THR A 113 -2.66 -7.01 2.26
N LEU A 114 -2.54 -7.47 1.01
CA LEU A 114 -2.84 -6.65 -0.17
C LEU A 114 -3.98 -7.29 -0.95
N PHE A 115 -4.82 -6.46 -1.56
CA PHE A 115 -5.94 -6.91 -2.35
C PHE A 115 -5.52 -7.06 -3.81
N GLY A 116 -5.58 -8.29 -4.34
CA GLY A 116 -5.01 -8.60 -5.65
C GLY A 116 -5.96 -8.47 -6.84
N ASN A 117 -7.25 -8.22 -6.63
CA ASN A 117 -8.21 -7.92 -7.71
C ASN A 117 -8.10 -6.46 -8.17
N LEU A 118 -6.92 -6.10 -8.68
CA LEU A 118 -6.58 -4.74 -9.10
C LEU A 118 -7.46 -4.26 -10.26
N GLU A 119 -7.88 -5.16 -11.14
CA GLU A 119 -8.74 -4.85 -12.28
C GLU A 119 -10.12 -4.37 -11.82
N ASP A 120 -10.67 -4.97 -10.75
CA ASP A 120 -11.93 -4.51 -10.14
C ASP A 120 -11.77 -3.11 -9.54
N MET A 121 -10.64 -2.89 -8.85
CA MET A 121 -10.29 -1.60 -8.26
C MET A 121 -10.18 -0.50 -9.33
N PHE A 122 -9.44 -0.78 -10.41
CA PHE A 122 -9.29 0.15 -11.54
C PHE A 122 -10.62 0.41 -12.23
N ALA A 123 -11.44 -0.61 -12.46
CA ALA A 123 -12.78 -0.43 -13.01
C ALA A 123 -13.69 0.42 -12.11
N GLU A 124 -13.53 0.36 -10.78
CA GLU A 124 -14.25 1.22 -9.84
C GLU A 124 -13.76 2.68 -9.91
N VAL A 125 -12.43 2.89 -9.90
CA VAL A 125 -11.78 4.21 -10.07
C VAL A 125 -12.25 4.88 -11.37
N ASP A 126 -12.12 4.18 -12.49
CA ASP A 126 -12.47 4.71 -13.82
C ASP A 126 -13.95 5.08 -13.88
N ARG A 127 -14.83 4.21 -13.35
CA ARG A 127 -16.28 4.47 -13.32
C ARG A 127 -16.62 5.67 -12.45
N LYS A 128 -15.90 5.89 -11.35
CA LYS A 128 -16.10 7.04 -10.45
C LYS A 128 -15.75 8.36 -11.13
N ILE A 129 -14.69 8.34 -11.94
CA ILE A 129 -14.08 9.52 -12.55
C ILE A 129 -14.74 9.88 -13.89
N LYS A 130 -15.17 8.87 -14.66
CA LYS A 130 -15.68 9.04 -16.03
C LYS A 130 -16.77 10.11 -16.13
N GLY A 131 -16.56 11.06 -17.05
CA GLY A 131 -17.53 12.11 -17.38
C GLY A 131 -17.67 13.21 -16.33
N LYS A 132 -16.81 13.25 -15.31
CA LYS A 132 -16.77 14.31 -14.31
C LYS A 132 -15.82 15.42 -14.74
N LYS A 133 -16.17 16.66 -14.41
CA LYS A 133 -15.41 17.86 -14.79
C LYS A 133 -14.51 18.40 -13.68
N PHE A 134 -14.55 17.80 -12.49
CA PHE A 134 -13.68 18.19 -11.38
C PHE A 134 -12.48 17.24 -11.30
N HIS A 135 -11.43 17.73 -10.64
CA HIS A 135 -10.19 16.99 -10.43
C HIS A 135 -10.29 16.12 -9.18
N PHE A 136 -10.01 14.83 -9.31
CA PHE A 136 -10.01 13.89 -8.21
C PHE A 136 -8.65 13.85 -7.54
N ARG A 137 -8.63 13.92 -6.21
CA ARG A 137 -7.46 13.60 -5.39
C ARG A 137 -7.73 12.28 -4.69
N ILE A 138 -6.99 11.25 -5.05
CA ILE A 138 -7.18 9.89 -4.57
C ILE A 138 -5.94 9.46 -3.79
N GLY A 139 -6.12 9.34 -2.48
CA GLY A 139 -5.07 8.98 -1.54
C GLY A 139 -4.94 7.50 -1.27
N THR A 140 -3.71 7.10 -1.05
CA THR A 140 -3.36 5.87 -0.33
C THR A 140 -3.07 6.20 1.15
N GLY A 141 -2.62 5.20 1.91
CA GLY A 141 -2.08 5.42 3.25
C GLY A 141 -3.09 5.28 4.40
N GLU A 142 -4.36 4.95 4.11
CA GLU A 142 -5.39 4.85 5.16
C GLU A 142 -5.29 3.56 5.97
N TYR A 143 -5.03 2.40 5.33
CA TYR A 143 -4.98 1.11 6.04
C TYR A 143 -3.64 0.38 5.89
N THR A 144 -2.74 0.92 5.07
CA THR A 144 -1.42 0.38 4.81
C THR A 144 -0.49 1.48 4.31
N ASP A 145 0.82 1.29 4.44
CA ASP A 145 1.83 2.21 3.90
C ASP A 145 2.10 1.88 2.43
N SER A 146 2.05 2.90 1.56
CA SER A 146 2.10 2.69 0.10
C SER A 146 3.37 2.04 -0.40
N LEU A 147 4.51 2.35 0.24
CA LEU A 147 5.82 1.93 -0.24
C LEU A 147 6.51 0.96 0.72
N ALA A 148 5.85 0.56 1.82
CA ALA A 148 6.44 -0.42 2.73
C ALA A 148 6.75 -1.72 2.00
N LEU A 149 5.82 -2.27 1.23
CA LEU A 149 6.01 -3.55 0.53
C LEU A 149 6.36 -3.39 -0.96
N GLU A 150 6.67 -2.18 -1.42
CA GLU A 150 6.93 -1.90 -2.84
C GLU A 150 8.06 -2.74 -3.45
N PRO A 151 9.22 -2.97 -2.78
CA PRO A 151 10.31 -3.75 -3.37
C PRO A 151 9.90 -5.16 -3.80
N ILE A 152 9.05 -5.81 -3.00
CA ILE A 152 8.62 -7.20 -3.21
C ILE A 152 7.30 -7.31 -3.99
N THR A 153 6.51 -6.24 -4.09
CA THR A 153 5.17 -6.29 -4.72
C THR A 153 5.06 -5.51 -6.02
N GLY A 154 5.75 -4.37 -6.15
CA GLY A 154 5.58 -3.47 -7.29
C GLY A 154 4.20 -2.80 -7.38
N LEU A 155 3.38 -2.90 -6.34
CA LEU A 155 1.99 -2.45 -6.39
C LEU A 155 1.88 -0.95 -6.63
N SER A 156 2.74 -0.14 -6.01
CA SER A 156 2.72 1.31 -6.22
C SER A 156 3.09 1.68 -7.64
N ARG A 157 4.01 0.93 -8.29
CA ARG A 157 4.28 1.15 -9.72
C ARG A 157 3.05 0.89 -10.58
N ILE A 158 2.33 -0.21 -10.34
CA ILE A 158 1.11 -0.56 -11.06
C ILE A 158 0.05 0.55 -10.89
N LEU A 159 -0.12 1.06 -9.66
CA LEU A 159 -1.02 2.19 -9.39
C LEU A 159 -0.60 3.46 -10.14
N VAL A 160 0.67 3.84 -10.07
CA VAL A 160 1.22 5.03 -10.75
C VAL A 160 0.98 4.97 -12.25
N GLU A 161 1.29 3.83 -12.87
CA GLU A 161 1.17 3.66 -14.33
C GLU A 161 -0.29 3.62 -14.80
N HIS A 162 -1.23 3.16 -13.97
CA HIS A 162 -2.67 3.24 -14.26
C HIS A 162 -3.17 4.69 -14.20
N PHE A 163 -2.80 5.43 -13.15
CA PHE A 163 -3.24 6.81 -12.96
C PHE A 163 -2.64 7.79 -13.97
N ALA A 164 -1.52 7.45 -14.60
CA ALA A 164 -0.88 8.26 -15.62
C ALA A 164 -1.74 8.54 -16.86
N ASP A 165 -2.76 7.70 -17.11
CA ASP A 165 -3.70 7.85 -18.21
C ASP A 165 -5.03 8.52 -17.80
N ILE A 166 -5.14 9.01 -16.56
CA ILE A 166 -6.36 9.62 -16.02
C ILE A 166 -6.21 11.14 -15.90
N ASP A 167 -6.62 11.85 -16.93
CA ASP A 167 -6.45 13.32 -17.06
C ASP A 167 -6.93 14.14 -15.86
N ASN A 168 -8.06 13.76 -15.24
CA ASN A 168 -8.69 14.51 -14.16
C ASN A 168 -8.54 13.84 -12.79
N ALA A 169 -7.43 13.12 -12.57
CA ALA A 169 -7.09 12.57 -11.27
C ALA A 169 -5.60 12.75 -10.91
N THR A 170 -5.35 12.79 -9.60
CA THR A 170 -4.02 12.66 -9.01
C THR A 170 -4.05 11.54 -7.98
N LEU A 171 -3.13 10.59 -8.12
CA LEU A 171 -2.80 9.59 -7.11
C LEU A 171 -1.88 10.22 -6.07
N GLU A 172 -2.20 10.07 -4.78
CA GLU A 172 -1.32 10.49 -3.69
C GLU A 172 -0.78 9.28 -2.95
N LEU A 173 0.50 8.98 -3.13
CA LEU A 173 1.22 7.92 -2.42
C LEU A 173 1.80 8.45 -1.10
N LYS A 174 1.38 7.89 0.03
CA LYS A 174 1.85 8.28 1.37
C LYS A 174 2.70 7.19 2.01
N THR A 175 3.86 7.57 2.57
CA THR A 175 4.78 6.59 3.17
C THR A 175 5.63 7.13 4.34
N LYS A 176 6.19 6.21 5.12
CA LYS A 176 7.31 6.37 6.06
C LYS A 176 8.58 5.62 5.62
N SER A 177 8.62 5.12 4.38
CA SER A 177 9.73 4.36 3.81
C SER A 177 10.66 5.23 2.96
N CYS A 178 11.80 4.65 2.58
CA CYS A 178 12.68 5.13 1.52
C CYS A 178 12.66 4.25 0.26
N ASN A 179 11.72 3.30 0.15
CA ASN A 179 11.62 2.30 -0.93
C ASN A 179 11.05 2.90 -2.22
N VAL A 180 11.79 3.80 -2.86
CA VAL A 180 11.33 4.54 -4.06
C VAL A 180 11.91 4.05 -5.37
N ASP A 181 12.91 3.17 -5.34
CA ASP A 181 13.78 2.92 -6.49
C ASP A 181 13.01 2.34 -7.71
N SER A 182 11.96 1.53 -7.48
CA SER A 182 11.12 0.97 -8.56
C SER A 182 10.20 2.00 -9.25
N LEU A 183 10.09 3.20 -8.68
CA LEU A 183 9.24 4.28 -9.17
C LEU A 183 10.02 5.35 -9.94
N LEU A 184 11.35 5.34 -9.89
CA LEU A 184 12.18 6.38 -10.51
C LEU A 184 12.11 6.40 -12.04
N ASP A 185 11.70 5.28 -12.64
CA ASP A 185 11.46 5.12 -14.09
C ASP A 185 9.98 4.85 -14.42
N ALA A 186 9.08 4.93 -13.44
CA ALA A 186 7.66 4.69 -13.66
C ALA A 186 7.05 5.78 -14.53
N ARG A 187 6.13 5.41 -15.42
CA ARG A 187 5.39 6.38 -16.24
C ARG A 187 4.31 7.04 -15.39
N HIS A 188 4.63 8.15 -14.71
CA HIS A 188 3.69 8.87 -13.83
C HIS A 188 2.92 10.00 -14.53
N ASN A 189 3.45 10.56 -15.63
CA ASN A 189 2.82 11.61 -16.46
C ASN A 189 2.31 12.83 -15.66
N GLY A 190 2.94 13.16 -14.53
CA GLY A 190 2.50 14.26 -13.65
C GLY A 190 1.21 14.01 -12.86
N HIS A 191 0.65 12.79 -12.90
CA HIS A 191 -0.59 12.41 -12.22
C HIS A 191 -0.38 11.74 -10.85
N THR A 192 0.84 11.81 -10.31
CA THR A 192 1.18 11.23 -8.99
C THR A 192 1.84 12.29 -8.12
N VAL A 193 1.42 12.35 -6.85
CA VAL A 193 2.10 13.08 -5.78
C VAL A 193 2.60 12.07 -4.76
N MET A 194 3.89 12.14 -4.44
CA MET A 194 4.48 11.36 -3.36
C MET A 194 4.62 12.22 -2.11
N ALA A 195 4.23 11.67 -0.96
CA ALA A 195 4.25 12.36 0.31
C ALA A 195 4.85 11.49 1.42
N TRP A 196 5.67 12.12 2.25
CA TRP A 196 6.30 11.48 3.40
C TRP A 196 5.68 11.98 4.69
N SER A 197 5.43 11.06 5.63
CA SER A 197 5.21 11.48 7.01
C SER A 197 6.53 12.03 7.57
N VAL A 198 6.47 13.17 8.24
CA VAL A 198 7.64 13.80 8.87
C VAL A 198 7.35 14.05 10.35
N ASN A 199 8.41 13.98 11.15
CA ASN A 199 8.41 14.29 12.58
C ASN A 199 9.83 14.77 12.95
N PRO A 200 10.03 15.43 14.09
CA PRO A 200 11.38 15.66 14.62
C PRO A 200 12.11 14.32 14.77
N PRO A 201 13.44 14.27 14.50
CA PRO A 201 14.21 13.03 14.62
C PRO A 201 14.03 12.31 15.95
N SER A 202 13.99 13.05 17.07
CA SER A 202 13.77 12.47 18.39
C SER A 202 12.44 11.72 18.53
N VAL A 203 11.38 12.17 17.85
CA VAL A 203 10.08 11.47 17.86
C VAL A 203 10.14 10.23 16.98
N ILE A 204 10.83 10.30 15.83
CA ILE A 204 11.01 9.14 14.96
C ILE A 204 11.78 8.04 15.71
N ASP A 205 12.87 8.41 16.36
CA ASP A 205 13.74 7.49 17.09
C ASP A 205 13.05 6.87 18.31
N GLU A 206 12.12 7.58 18.95
CA GLU A 206 11.43 7.12 20.16
C GLU A 206 10.17 6.28 19.86
N VAL A 207 9.40 6.63 18.83
CA VAL A 207 8.04 6.07 18.63
C VAL A 207 7.70 5.67 17.19
N GLU A 208 8.62 5.76 16.22
CA GLU A 208 8.43 5.30 14.84
C GLU A 208 9.32 4.12 14.49
N ASP A 209 9.31 3.09 15.35
CA ASP A 209 10.11 1.88 15.15
C ASP A 209 9.94 1.30 13.74
N ASP A 210 11.06 0.80 13.23
CA ASP A 210 11.15 0.11 11.95
C ASP A 210 10.82 0.94 10.71
N THR A 211 10.59 2.25 10.85
CA THR A 211 10.45 3.16 9.70
C THR A 211 11.82 3.62 9.16
N ALA A 212 11.83 4.37 8.05
CA ALA A 212 13.01 5.11 7.63
C ALA A 212 13.22 6.33 8.53
N SER A 213 14.47 6.72 8.75
CA SER A 213 14.83 7.97 9.42
C SER A 213 14.35 9.20 8.63
N LEU A 214 14.36 10.39 9.26
CA LEU A 214 13.99 11.62 8.54
C LEU A 214 14.87 11.86 7.32
N ASP A 215 16.18 11.67 7.46
CA ASP A 215 17.15 11.91 6.38
C ASP A 215 16.90 10.95 5.20
N GLU A 216 16.70 9.66 5.47
CA GLU A 216 16.36 8.68 4.42
C GLU A 216 15.05 9.02 3.69
N ARG A 217 14.03 9.51 4.41
CA ARG A 217 12.77 9.98 3.81
C ARG A 217 13.01 11.19 2.90
N LEU A 218 13.83 12.16 3.33
CA LEU A 218 14.15 13.35 2.56
C LEU A 218 15.01 13.02 1.33
N GLU A 219 15.98 12.11 1.46
CA GLU A 219 16.77 11.62 0.34
C GLU A 219 15.89 10.90 -0.70
N ALA A 220 14.96 10.06 -0.25
CA ALA A 220 13.98 9.43 -1.11
C ALA A 220 13.09 10.46 -1.83
N ALA A 221 12.63 11.50 -1.10
CA ALA A 221 11.88 12.62 -1.68
C ALA A 221 12.68 13.35 -2.77
N VAL A 222 13.98 13.59 -2.55
CA VAL A 222 14.87 14.20 -3.54
C VAL A 222 15.06 13.30 -4.76
N LYS A 223 15.19 11.98 -4.58
CA LYS A 223 15.28 11.03 -5.72
C LYS A 223 14.04 11.11 -6.60
N VAL A 224 12.84 11.05 -6.02
CA VAL A 224 11.61 11.06 -6.82
C VAL A 224 11.36 12.42 -7.45
N GLN A 225 11.71 13.52 -6.77
CA GLN A 225 11.58 14.86 -7.35
C GLN A 225 12.42 15.02 -8.61
N LYS A 226 13.61 14.40 -8.65
CA LYS A 226 14.47 14.39 -9.84
C LYS A 226 13.90 13.52 -10.97
N ALA A 227 13.03 12.56 -10.65
CA ALA A 227 12.39 11.69 -11.62
C ALA A 227 11.15 12.33 -12.29
N GLY A 228 10.52 13.33 -11.63
CA GLY A 228 9.41 14.12 -12.17
C GLY A 228 8.26 14.24 -11.19
#